data_AF-A0A535QE94-F1
#
_entry.id   AF-A0A535QE94-F1
#
_cell.length_a   1.000
_cell.length_b   1.000
_cell.length_c   1.000
_cell.angle_alpha   90.00
_cell.angle_beta   90.00
_cell.angle_gamma   90.00
#
_symmetry.space_group_name_H-M   'P 1'
#
loop_
_entity.id
_entity.type
_entity.pdbx_description
1 polymer ?
#
loop_
_entity_poly.entity_id
_entity_poly.type
_entity_poly.pdbx_seq_one_letter_code
_entity_poly.pdbx_strand_id
1 'polypeptide(L)' 'KKQDRLHVITGSVPNPLSLPPGCAFRPRCPVKAPLSDTDVPALKAVGPEHLVACWQYG' A
#
# COMPACT_ATOMS: atom_id res chain seq x y z
N LYS A 1 -7.80 17.41 -27.36
CA LYS A 1 -8.18 16.47 -26.27
C LYS A 1 -7.43 16.88 -25.02
N LYS A 2 -8.09 17.42 -23.99
CA LYS A 2 -7.44 17.71 -22.70
C LYS A 2 -7.15 16.36 -22.03
N GLN A 3 -5.89 15.94 -21.99
CA GLN A 3 -5.47 14.83 -21.15
C GLN A 3 -5.46 15.35 -19.72
N ASP A 4 -6.41 14.88 -18.91
CA ASP A 4 -6.36 15.07 -17.47
C ASP A 4 -5.04 14.46 -16.98
N ARG A 5 -4.24 15.23 -16.25
CA ARG A 5 -2.90 14.79 -15.82
C ARG A 5 -3.07 13.60 -14.88
N LEU A 6 -2.43 12.48 -15.21
CA LEU A 6 -2.39 11.31 -14.33
C LEU A 6 -1.84 11.70 -12.96
N HIS A 7 -2.53 11.27 -11.91
CA HIS A 7 -2.13 11.54 -10.53
C HIS A 7 -0.80 10.83 -10.24
N VAL A 8 0.22 11.58 -9.88
CA VAL A 8 1.54 11.03 -9.56
C VAL A 8 1.50 10.46 -8.15
N ILE A 9 1.84 9.18 -8.01
CA ILE A 9 2.03 8.57 -6.69
C ILE A 9 3.28 9.18 -6.06
N THR A 10 3.10 9.91 -4.96
CA THR A 10 4.21 10.52 -4.23
C THR A 10 5.05 9.47 -3.51
N GLY A 11 6.37 9.70 -3.46
CA GLY A 11 7.34 8.82 -2.81
C GLY A 11 8.10 7.92 -3.79
N SER A 12 9.07 7.16 -3.30
CA SER A 12 9.93 6.28 -4.09
C SER A 12 9.66 4.81 -3.81
N VAL A 13 9.93 3.94 -4.77
CA VAL A 13 9.91 2.49 -4.57
C VAL A 13 11.03 2.15 -3.57
N PRO A 14 10.73 1.51 -2.43
CA PRO A 14 11.78 1.08 -1.51
C PRO A 14 12.66 0.01 -2.15
N ASN A 15 13.91 -0.11 -1.71
CA ASN A 15 14.80 -1.18 -2.18
C ASN A 15 14.21 -2.55 -1.79
N PRO A 16 14.00 -3.49 -2.72
CA PRO A 16 13.49 -4.83 -2.41
C PRO A 16 14.35 -5.62 -1.43
N LEU A 17 15.66 -5.35 -1.37
CA LEU A 17 16.60 -5.98 -0.44
C LEU A 17 16.59 -5.32 0.95
N SER A 18 15.92 -4.18 1.10
CA SER A 18 15.88 -3.40 2.34
C SER A 18 14.51 -2.74 2.47
N LEU A 19 13.49 -3.60 2.60
CA LEU A 19 12.12 -3.13 2.82
C LEU A 19 12.00 -2.49 4.21
N PRO A 20 11.21 -1.41 4.35
CA PRO A 20 10.90 -0.84 5.65
C PRO A 20 10.13 -1.87 6.51
N PRO A 21 10.24 -1.81 7.84
CA PRO A 21 9.41 -2.62 8.72
C PRO A 21 7.92 -2.30 8.51
N GLY A 22 7.07 -3.30 8.76
CA GLY A 22 5.63 -3.20 8.51
C GLY A 22 5.26 -3.24 7.02
N CYS A 23 4.29 -2.43 6.60
CA CYS A 23 3.77 -2.44 5.25
C CYS A 23 4.76 -1.80 4.25
N ALA A 24 5.24 -2.57 3.27
CA ALA A 24 6.15 -2.09 2.22
C ALA A 24 5.59 -0.91 1.39
N PHE A 25 4.27 -0.75 1.35
CA PHE A 25 3.61 0.35 0.63
C PHE A 25 3.48 1.62 1.45
N ARG A 26 3.71 1.59 2.77
CA ARG A 26 3.59 2.74 3.67
C ARG A 26 4.29 4.02 3.18
N PRO A 27 5.52 4.00 2.62
CA PRO A 27 6.18 5.21 2.11
C PRO A 27 5.42 5.92 0.99
N ARG A 28 4.53 5.20 0.29
CA ARG A 28 3.74 5.68 -0.85
C ARG A 28 2.24 5.57 -0.63
N CYS A 29 1.81 5.09 0.54
CA CYS A 29 0.41 4.86 0.85
C CYS A 29 -0.27 6.21 1.16
N PRO A 30 -1.37 6.58 0.48
CA PRO A 30 -2.09 7.81 0.79
C PRO A 30 -2.91 7.72 2.09
N VAL A 31 -3.20 6.50 2.57
CA VAL A 31 -4.06 6.24 3.74
C VAL A 31 -3.27 6.20 5.05
N LYS A 32 -2.05 5.64 5.03
CA LYS A 32 -1.15 5.48 6.20
C LYS A 32 -1.87 5.03 7.48
N ALA A 33 -2.40 3.80 7.46
CA ALA A 33 -3.04 3.22 8.64
C ALA A 33 -2.05 3.11 9.83
N PRO A 34 -2.50 3.24 11.10
CA PRO A 34 -1.61 3.27 12.27
C PRO A 34 -0.69 2.05 12.41
N LEU A 35 -1.17 0.84 12.07
CA LEU A 35 -0.39 -0.40 12.16
C LEU A 35 0.58 -0.62 10.99
N SER A 36 0.55 0.24 9.97
CA SER A 36 1.38 0.08 8.77
C SER A 36 2.87 0.29 9.02
N ASP A 37 3.23 0.89 10.15
CA ASP A 37 4.59 1.19 10.59
C ASP A 37 5.32 -0.02 11.19
N THR A 38 4.59 -0.93 11.83
CA THR A 38 5.14 -2.04 12.61
C THR A 38 4.83 -3.39 11.99
N ASP A 39 3.63 -3.55 11.42
CA ASP A 39 3.11 -4.86 11.04
C ASP A 39 2.70 -4.93 9.57
N VAL A 40 2.82 -6.14 9.04
CA VAL A 40 2.37 -6.50 7.69
C VAL A 40 0.91 -6.95 7.77
N PRO A 41 0.00 -6.36 6.97
CA PRO A 41 -1.40 -6.78 6.97
C PRO A 41 -1.54 -8.22 6.47
N ALA A 42 -2.42 -8.98 7.10
CA ALA A 42 -2.73 -10.35 6.66
C ALA A 42 -3.46 -10.35 5.31
N LEU A 43 -3.27 -11.41 4.52
CA LEU A 43 -3.99 -11.62 3.27
C LEU A 43 -5.44 -12.03 3.58
N LYS A 44 -6.41 -11.23 3.10
CA LYS A 44 -7.84 -11.41 3.35
C LYS A 44 -8.62 -11.38 2.04
N ALA A 45 -9.73 -12.11 1.98
CA ALA A 45 -10.65 -12.04 0.85
C ALA A 45 -11.60 -10.85 1.00
N VAL A 46 -11.73 -10.04 -0.05
CA VAL A 46 -12.69 -8.92 -0.16
C VAL A 46 -13.75 -9.15 -1.24
N GLY A 47 -13.70 -10.32 -1.88
CA GLY A 47 -14.65 -10.78 -2.88
C GLY A 47 -14.35 -12.23 -3.28
N PRO A 48 -15.14 -12.82 -4.19
CA PRO A 48 -15.03 -14.24 -4.55
C PRO A 48 -13.65 -14.67 -5.03
N GLU A 49 -12.94 -13.78 -5.75
CA GLU A 49 -11.61 -14.04 -6.32
C GLU A 49 -10.61 -12.92 -6.01
N HIS A 50 -10.93 -12.04 -5.06
CA HIS A 50 -10.10 -10.86 -4.75
C HIS A 50 -9.52 -10.98 -3.34
N LEU A 51 -8.19 -11.05 -3.27
CA LEU A 51 -7.42 -11.04 -2.03
C LEU A 51 -6.68 -9.72 -1.85
N VAL A 52 -6.65 -9.21 -0.62
CA VAL A 52 -6.00 -7.95 -0.26
C VAL A 52 -5.19 -8.14 1.02
N ALA A 53 -3.97 -7.59 1.03
CA ALA A 53 -3.16 -7.42 2.24
C ALA A 53 -3.02 -5.90 2.51
N CYS A 54 -4.06 -5.29 3.09
CA CYS A 54 -4.12 -3.86 3.35
C CYS A 54 -4.89 -3.57 4.64
N TRP A 55 -4.30 -2.77 5.52
CA TRP A 55 -4.87 -2.35 6.80
C TRP A 55 -6.21 -1.59 6.70
N GLN A 56 -6.54 -1.02 5.53
CA GLN A 56 -7.86 -0.41 5.30
C GLN A 56 -8.97 -1.47 5.20
N TYR A 57 -8.63 -2.68 4.74
CA TYR A 57 -9.58 -3.78 4.53
C TYR A 57 -9.49 -4.85 5.63
N GLY A 58 -8.66 -4.60 6.65
CA GLY A 58 -8.70 -5.26 7.96
C GLY A 58 -7.36 -5.44 8.64
#